data_AF-A0AAV4LYY7-F1
#
_entry.id   AF-A0AAV4LYY7-F1
#
_cell.length_a   1.000
_cell.length_b   1.000
_cell.length_c   1.000
_cell.angle_alpha   90.00
_cell.angle_beta   90.00
_cell.angle_gamma   90.00
#
_symmetry.space_group_name_H-M   'P 1'
#
loop_
_entity.id
_entity.type
_entity.pdbx_description
1 polymer ?
#
loop_
_entity_poly.entity_id
_entity_poly.type
_entity_poly.pdbx_seq_one_letter_code
_entity_poly.pdbx_strand_id
1 'polypeptide(L)'
;MTTASKYDKLTELPENLKEAIDWILRVTGKDGSGGSQNGTDALSEEVKNVLDKDAAEVSRGVLEVMGGVIDSLVTDLNDDRSPGKNHDHSTFRGFKAYLKSFKGNLENVRDYGSSVSGEELVKLKGWLAGQPSGPIEKLADGLKTFVKTNSGIFQGSYVYVYNKSNATWPSKPDDQRTCALIFLGIAPILFYTLLFLYWVCSDGTPSWKNNNLSSDEPLKKFMEKMGFKTELNGSKKGEDVATLIGTTCFTEISKAWPKSNSNYATLVNYNGVSTTSSPSTSPLYYCYYIATSFFTPNNTHTVETTSPATPSFAGYSGVTALAGGAYGLNVGGLNTFLNALLV
;
A
#
# COMPACT_ATOMS: atom_id res chain seq x y z
N MET A 1 2.81 22.11 25.03
CA MET A 1 1.79 22.52 24.05
C MET A 1 1.16 21.26 23.50
N THR A 2 -0.10 21.00 23.81
CA THR A 2 -0.88 19.95 23.14
C THR A 2 -1.11 20.42 21.70
N THR A 3 -0.39 19.83 20.75
CA THR A 3 -0.71 20.00 19.33
C THR A 3 -2.15 19.54 19.14
N ALA A 4 -3.01 20.45 18.68
CA ALA A 4 -4.38 20.11 18.32
C ALA A 4 -4.34 18.98 17.27
N SER A 5 -5.26 18.02 17.37
CA SER A 5 -5.47 17.02 16.34
C SER A 5 -5.75 17.72 15.01
N LYS A 6 -5.22 17.18 13.91
CA LYS A 6 -5.43 17.69 12.54
C LYS A 6 -6.85 17.37 12.05
N TYR A 7 -7.36 16.19 12.40
CA TYR A 7 -8.62 15.65 11.88
C TYR A 7 -9.60 15.34 13.02
N ASP A 8 -10.86 15.68 12.82
CA ASP A 8 -11.97 15.39 13.74
C ASP A 8 -12.87 14.25 13.24
N LYS A 9 -12.70 13.78 12.01
CA LYS A 9 -13.52 12.71 11.41
C LYS A 9 -12.66 11.66 10.71
N LEU A 10 -13.16 10.41 10.69
CA LEU A 10 -12.55 9.33 9.90
C LEU A 10 -12.77 9.47 8.39
N THR A 11 -13.66 10.35 7.94
CA THR A 11 -13.85 10.64 6.52
C THR A 11 -12.87 11.68 5.98
N GLU A 12 -12.07 12.30 6.85
CA GLU A 12 -10.96 13.15 6.44
C GLU A 12 -9.79 12.29 5.95
N LEU A 13 -9.20 12.70 4.84
CA LEU A 13 -8.27 11.87 4.09
C LEU A 13 -6.87 11.95 4.70
N PRO A 14 -6.17 10.81 4.86
CA PRO A 14 -4.74 10.85 5.17
C PRO A 14 -3.94 11.33 3.96
N GLU A 15 -2.99 12.23 4.17
CA GLU A 15 -2.18 12.83 3.10
C GLU A 15 -0.79 12.18 2.96
N ASN A 16 -0.39 11.37 3.94
CA ASN A 16 0.92 10.71 3.99
C ASN A 16 0.86 9.38 4.75
N LEU A 17 1.97 8.63 4.77
CA LEU A 17 2.06 7.32 5.42
C LEU A 17 1.73 7.41 6.92
N LYS A 18 2.25 8.40 7.64
CA LYS A 18 1.97 8.59 9.08
C LYS A 18 0.46 8.71 9.30
N GLU A 19 -0.20 9.56 8.54
CA GLU A 19 -1.64 9.81 8.67
C GLU A 19 -2.46 8.58 8.28
N ALA A 20 -2.03 7.79 7.29
CA ALA A 20 -2.66 6.53 6.94
C ALA A 20 -2.55 5.49 8.07
N ILE A 21 -1.39 5.43 8.73
CA ILE A 21 -1.18 4.59 9.92
C ILE A 21 -2.08 5.08 11.07
N ASP A 22 -2.12 6.39 11.34
CA ASP A 22 -2.98 6.97 12.38
C ASP A 22 -4.45 6.68 12.11
N TRP A 23 -4.88 6.76 10.84
CA TRP A 23 -6.25 6.44 10.43
C TRP A 23 -6.59 4.98 10.74
N ILE A 24 -5.73 4.02 10.36
CA ILE A 24 -5.93 2.59 10.67
C ILE A 24 -5.98 2.36 12.17
N LEU A 25 -5.05 2.95 12.93
CA LEU A 25 -5.02 2.80 14.39
C LEU A 25 -6.24 3.44 15.05
N ARG A 26 -6.76 4.53 14.49
CA ARG A 26 -7.96 5.22 14.97
C ARG A 26 -9.22 4.41 14.70
N VAL A 27 -9.45 3.98 13.45
CA VAL A 27 -10.64 3.23 13.06
C VAL A 27 -10.74 1.87 13.78
N THR A 28 -9.60 1.26 14.11
CA THR A 28 -9.53 -0.02 14.85
C THR A 28 -9.42 0.14 16.36
N GLY A 29 -9.37 1.37 16.88
CA GLY A 29 -9.22 1.64 18.32
C GLY A 29 -7.86 1.24 18.93
N LYS A 30 -6.85 1.00 18.10
CA LYS A 30 -5.49 0.57 18.49
C LYS A 30 -4.56 1.75 18.83
N ASP A 31 -5.06 2.99 18.73
CA ASP A 31 -4.40 4.26 19.11
C ASP A 31 -4.38 4.55 20.63
N GLY A 32 -4.82 3.60 21.45
CA GLY A 32 -4.85 3.72 22.92
C GLY A 32 -6.01 4.57 23.46
N SER A 33 -6.99 4.89 22.62
CA SER A 33 -8.13 5.74 22.98
C SER A 33 -9.40 4.96 23.36
N GLY A 34 -9.34 3.63 23.33
CA GLY A 34 -10.53 2.80 23.50
C GLY A 34 -11.58 3.04 22.42
N GLY A 35 -11.15 3.27 21.17
CA GLY A 35 -12.06 3.41 20.04
C GLY A 35 -13.04 2.24 19.97
N SER A 36 -14.24 2.50 19.43
CA SER A 36 -15.36 1.55 19.36
C SER A 36 -14.87 0.11 19.15
N GLN A 37 -15.22 -0.80 20.06
CA GLN A 37 -14.81 -2.21 20.01
C GLN A 37 -15.19 -2.89 18.67
N ASN A 38 -16.09 -2.27 17.90
CA ASN A 38 -16.60 -2.77 16.64
C ASN A 38 -16.01 -2.06 15.41
N GLY A 39 -15.05 -1.13 15.56
CA GLY A 39 -14.53 -0.35 14.43
C GLY A 39 -13.90 -1.22 13.34
N THR A 40 -13.23 -2.31 13.72
CA THR A 40 -12.71 -3.30 12.77
C THR A 40 -13.81 -4.10 12.10
N ASP A 41 -14.78 -4.62 12.86
CA ASP A 41 -15.89 -5.40 12.31
C ASP A 41 -16.74 -4.56 11.36
N ALA A 42 -17.04 -3.32 11.74
CA ALA A 42 -17.82 -2.39 10.93
C ALA A 42 -17.07 -1.98 9.65
N LEU A 43 -15.76 -1.75 9.73
CA LEU A 43 -14.95 -1.49 8.55
C LEU A 43 -14.90 -2.72 7.63
N SER A 44 -14.68 -3.91 8.16
CA SER A 44 -14.68 -5.15 7.37
C SER A 44 -16.01 -5.39 6.68
N GLU A 45 -17.13 -5.18 7.38
CA GLU A 45 -18.46 -5.33 6.81
C GLU A 45 -18.71 -4.32 5.69
N GLU A 46 -18.31 -3.07 5.89
CA GLU A 46 -18.50 -2.06 4.85
C GLU A 46 -17.57 -2.26 3.65
N VAL A 47 -16.35 -2.79 3.87
CA VAL A 47 -15.48 -3.23 2.78
C VAL A 47 -16.15 -4.35 1.96
N LYS A 48 -16.85 -5.30 2.59
CA LYS A 48 -17.64 -6.31 1.84
C LYS A 48 -18.72 -5.64 1.00
N ASN A 49 -19.49 -4.73 1.61
CA ASN A 49 -20.60 -4.03 0.94
C ASN A 49 -20.11 -3.26 -0.28
N VAL A 50 -18.94 -2.62 -0.19
CA VAL A 50 -18.29 -1.93 -1.31
C VAL A 50 -17.83 -2.93 -2.38
N LEU A 51 -17.21 -4.05 -1.99
CA LEU A 51 -16.74 -5.08 -2.93
C LEU A 51 -17.88 -5.91 -3.57
N ASP A 52 -19.10 -5.79 -3.06
CA ASP A 52 -20.32 -6.29 -3.70
C ASP A 52 -20.81 -5.40 -4.86
N LYS A 53 -20.26 -4.20 -5.01
CA LYS A 53 -20.56 -3.28 -6.12
C LYS A 53 -19.75 -3.59 -7.37
N ASP A 54 -20.16 -2.98 -8.47
CA ASP A 54 -19.43 -3.04 -9.73
C ASP A 54 -18.02 -2.44 -9.59
N ALA A 55 -17.05 -3.04 -10.26
CA ALA A 55 -15.67 -2.64 -10.07
C ALA A 55 -15.34 -1.23 -10.58
N ALA A 56 -16.04 -0.77 -11.63
CA ALA A 56 -15.91 0.60 -12.11
C ALA A 56 -16.49 1.59 -11.09
N GLU A 57 -17.56 1.22 -10.38
CA GLU A 57 -18.15 2.03 -9.31
C GLU A 57 -17.17 2.22 -8.15
N VAL A 58 -16.59 1.13 -7.64
CA VAL A 58 -15.63 1.19 -6.54
C VAL A 58 -14.37 1.95 -6.96
N SER A 59 -13.84 1.69 -8.16
CA SER A 59 -12.65 2.39 -8.68
C SER A 59 -12.89 3.89 -8.81
N ARG A 60 -14.08 4.28 -9.29
CA ARG A 60 -14.51 5.68 -9.31
C ARG A 60 -14.53 6.27 -7.91
N GLY A 61 -15.15 5.59 -6.94
CA GLY A 61 -15.19 6.03 -5.55
C GLY A 61 -13.79 6.18 -4.95
N VAL A 62 -12.88 5.24 -5.19
CA VAL A 62 -11.49 5.34 -4.73
C VAL A 62 -10.77 6.51 -5.40
N LEU A 63 -10.96 6.76 -6.69
CA LEU A 63 -10.37 7.92 -7.37
C LEU A 63 -10.93 9.25 -6.85
N GLU A 64 -12.23 9.33 -6.61
CA GLU A 64 -12.89 10.50 -6.04
C GLU A 64 -12.38 10.82 -4.63
N VAL A 65 -12.15 9.79 -3.82
CA VAL A 65 -11.71 9.92 -2.43
C VAL A 65 -10.19 10.09 -2.31
N MET A 66 -9.39 9.33 -3.05
CA MET A 66 -7.93 9.20 -2.83
C MET A 66 -7.07 9.71 -3.98
N GLY A 67 -7.65 10.07 -5.14
CA GLY A 67 -6.89 10.50 -6.32
C GLY A 67 -5.96 11.68 -6.03
N GLY A 68 -6.44 12.67 -5.27
CA GLY A 68 -5.64 13.84 -4.86
C GLY A 68 -4.50 13.49 -3.92
N VAL A 69 -4.68 12.53 -3.01
CA VAL A 69 -3.62 12.05 -2.11
C VAL A 69 -2.50 11.38 -2.91
N ILE A 70 -2.86 10.54 -3.88
CA ILE A 70 -1.88 9.88 -4.75
C ILE A 70 -1.09 10.93 -5.55
N ASP A 71 -1.75 11.96 -6.07
CA ASP A 71 -1.12 13.05 -6.80
C ASP A 71 -0.18 13.89 -5.92
N SER A 72 -0.59 14.18 -4.68
CA SER A 72 0.25 14.89 -3.71
C SER A 72 1.50 14.10 -3.39
N LEU A 73 1.37 12.80 -3.09
CA LEU A 73 2.51 11.92 -2.82
C LEU A 73 3.47 11.85 -4.02
N VAL A 74 2.94 11.74 -5.23
CA VAL A 74 3.78 11.75 -6.44
C VAL A 74 4.49 13.09 -6.62
N THR A 75 3.86 14.20 -6.24
CA THR A 75 4.42 15.56 -6.33
C THR A 75 5.50 15.81 -5.29
N ASP A 76 5.29 15.41 -4.04
CA ASP A 76 6.27 15.54 -2.95
C ASP A 76 7.55 14.72 -3.22
N LEU A 77 7.42 13.63 -3.97
CA LEU A 77 8.53 12.83 -4.47
C LEU A 77 9.23 13.47 -5.69
N ASN A 78 8.61 14.44 -6.38
CA ASN A 78 9.21 15.20 -7.48
C ASN A 78 10.00 16.43 -7.00
N ASP A 79 9.58 17.06 -5.91
CA ASP A 79 10.12 18.34 -5.44
C ASP A 79 11.47 18.24 -4.74
N ASP A 80 12.12 17.07 -4.74
CA ASP A 80 13.49 16.90 -4.25
C ASP A 80 14.56 17.45 -5.21
N ARG A 81 14.22 18.47 -6.01
CA ARG A 81 15.17 19.31 -6.74
C ARG A 81 15.84 20.27 -5.75
N SER A 82 16.55 19.74 -4.76
CA SER A 82 17.47 20.56 -3.97
C SER A 82 18.56 21.08 -4.91
N PRO A 83 18.64 22.39 -5.20
CA PRO A 83 19.67 22.92 -6.10
C PRO A 83 21.05 22.65 -5.48
N GLY A 84 21.88 21.89 -6.20
CA GLY A 84 23.31 21.74 -5.89
C GLY A 84 23.78 20.40 -5.32
N LYS A 85 22.93 19.37 -5.20
CA LYS A 85 23.39 18.01 -4.91
C LYS A 85 22.74 17.00 -5.85
N ASN A 86 23.57 16.26 -6.59
CA ASN A 86 23.18 15.08 -7.37
C ASN A 86 22.79 13.93 -6.41
N HIS A 87 21.83 14.16 -5.52
CA HIS A 87 21.24 13.08 -4.75
C HIS A 87 20.46 12.21 -5.72
N ASP A 88 20.75 10.92 -5.68
CA ASP A 88 20.30 9.97 -6.67
C ASP A 88 18.78 9.82 -6.64
N HIS A 89 18.11 10.55 -7.54
CA HIS A 89 16.67 10.48 -7.82
C HIS A 89 16.22 9.05 -8.20
N SER A 90 17.13 8.10 -8.40
CA SER A 90 16.82 6.69 -8.59
C SER A 90 16.06 6.10 -7.40
N THR A 91 16.33 6.57 -6.17
CA THR A 91 15.85 5.93 -4.94
C THR A 91 14.33 5.88 -4.86
N PHE A 92 13.65 6.97 -5.24
CA PHE A 92 12.19 7.05 -5.23
C PHE A 92 11.55 6.69 -6.57
N ARG A 93 12.34 6.42 -7.61
CA ARG A 93 11.83 6.16 -8.96
C ARG A 93 10.90 4.95 -8.98
N GLY A 94 11.24 3.88 -8.27
CA GLY A 94 10.43 2.67 -8.18
C GLY A 94 9.09 2.91 -7.49
N PHE A 95 9.11 3.52 -6.30
CA PHE A 95 7.89 3.84 -5.55
C PHE A 95 6.98 4.83 -6.31
N LYS A 96 7.57 5.84 -6.95
CA LYS A 96 6.85 6.79 -7.80
C LYS A 96 6.22 6.11 -9.04
N ALA A 97 6.98 5.24 -9.72
CA ALA A 97 6.46 4.50 -10.87
C ALA A 97 5.27 3.64 -10.46
N TYR A 98 5.34 3.02 -9.28
CA TYR A 98 4.23 2.27 -8.71
C TYR A 98 3.00 3.15 -8.47
N LEU A 99 3.10 4.26 -7.73
CA LEU A 99 1.95 5.12 -7.45
C LEU A 99 1.24 5.60 -8.74
N LYS A 100 2.03 5.95 -9.76
CA LYS A 100 1.51 6.28 -11.10
C LYS A 100 0.79 5.11 -11.76
N SER A 101 1.38 3.92 -11.70
CA SER A 101 0.76 2.71 -12.25
C SER A 101 -0.53 2.35 -11.53
N PHE A 102 -0.56 2.47 -10.20
CA PHE A 102 -1.73 2.21 -9.39
C PHE A 102 -2.88 3.17 -9.76
N LYS A 103 -2.59 4.47 -9.87
CA LYS A 103 -3.58 5.45 -10.34
C LYS A 103 -4.07 5.15 -11.76
N GLY A 104 -3.15 4.85 -12.68
CA GLY A 104 -3.52 4.50 -14.06
C GLY A 104 -4.40 3.25 -14.14
N ASN A 105 -4.15 2.25 -13.28
CA ASN A 105 -5.00 1.06 -13.19
C ASN A 105 -6.41 1.40 -12.68
N LEU A 106 -6.52 2.25 -11.66
CA LEU A 106 -7.83 2.75 -11.20
C LEU A 106 -8.58 3.49 -12.31
N GLU A 107 -7.90 4.36 -13.06
CA GLU A 107 -8.48 5.10 -14.18
C GLU A 107 -8.95 4.14 -15.29
N ASN A 108 -8.14 3.14 -15.62
CA ASN A 108 -8.50 2.12 -16.61
C ASN A 108 -9.73 1.32 -16.18
N VAL A 109 -9.80 0.85 -14.93
CA VAL A 109 -10.97 0.11 -14.43
C VAL A 109 -12.21 1.01 -14.37
N ARG A 110 -12.07 2.29 -14.01
CA ARG A 110 -13.17 3.27 -14.06
C ARG A 110 -13.74 3.42 -15.47
N ASP A 111 -12.87 3.49 -16.49
CA ASP A 111 -13.27 3.84 -17.86
C ASP A 111 -13.72 2.62 -18.68
N TYR A 112 -13.14 1.45 -18.44
CA TYR A 112 -13.35 0.25 -19.25
C TYR A 112 -14.02 -0.91 -18.48
N GLY A 113 -14.25 -0.74 -17.17
CA GLY A 113 -14.69 -1.81 -16.29
C GLY A 113 -13.56 -2.76 -15.94
N SER A 114 -13.71 -3.49 -14.82
CA SER A 114 -12.87 -4.67 -14.58
C SER A 114 -13.66 -5.92 -14.96
N SER A 115 -12.96 -6.92 -15.44
CA SER A 115 -13.40 -8.30 -15.27
C SER A 115 -12.60 -8.91 -14.13
N VAL A 116 -12.75 -8.46 -12.88
CA VAL A 116 -12.24 -9.27 -11.77
C VAL A 116 -12.84 -10.66 -11.94
N SER A 117 -11.99 -11.69 -12.01
CA SER A 117 -12.47 -13.04 -12.19
C SER A 117 -13.40 -13.39 -11.02
N GLY A 118 -14.57 -13.95 -11.32
CA GLY A 118 -15.56 -14.28 -10.28
C GLY A 118 -14.96 -15.17 -9.19
N GLU A 119 -13.95 -15.97 -9.50
CA GLU A 119 -13.27 -16.86 -8.56
C GLU A 119 -12.43 -16.09 -7.51
N GLU A 120 -11.69 -15.06 -7.90
CA GLU A 120 -10.88 -14.25 -6.95
C GLU A 120 -11.79 -13.41 -6.05
N LEU A 121 -12.85 -12.84 -6.62
CA LEU A 121 -13.84 -12.10 -5.86
C LEU A 121 -14.61 -13.01 -4.89
N VAL A 122 -14.91 -14.25 -5.29
CA VAL A 122 -15.53 -15.26 -4.42
C VAL A 122 -14.60 -15.68 -3.29
N LYS A 123 -13.30 -15.89 -3.57
CA LYS A 123 -12.29 -16.19 -2.52
C LYS A 123 -12.18 -15.03 -1.53
N LEU A 124 -12.16 -13.80 -2.06
CA LEU A 124 -12.13 -12.57 -1.29
C LEU A 124 -13.36 -12.42 -0.38
N LYS A 125 -14.56 -12.56 -0.93
CA LYS A 125 -15.82 -12.48 -0.19
C LYS A 125 -15.96 -13.61 0.82
N GLY A 126 -15.60 -14.84 0.46
CA GLY A 126 -15.58 -15.98 1.37
C GLY A 126 -14.63 -15.78 2.54
N TRP A 127 -13.47 -15.16 2.31
CA TRP A 127 -12.54 -14.80 3.38
C TRP A 127 -13.11 -13.72 4.30
N LEU A 128 -13.65 -12.63 3.74
CA LEU A 128 -14.30 -11.58 4.53
C LEU A 128 -15.46 -12.14 5.37
N ALA A 129 -16.22 -13.11 4.83
CA ALA A 129 -17.33 -13.76 5.52
C ALA A 129 -16.87 -14.68 6.67
N GLY A 130 -15.70 -15.32 6.56
CA GLY A 130 -15.17 -16.26 7.56
C GLY A 130 -14.30 -15.64 8.66
N GLN A 131 -13.92 -14.37 8.55
CA GLN A 131 -13.00 -13.67 9.47
C GLN A 131 -13.44 -12.20 9.60
N PRO A 132 -14.44 -11.86 10.44
CA PRO A 132 -15.02 -10.51 10.47
C PRO A 132 -14.03 -9.37 10.83
N SER A 133 -12.87 -9.63 11.45
CA SER A 133 -11.85 -8.60 11.74
C SER A 133 -10.41 -8.97 11.43
N GLY A 134 -10.10 -10.25 11.18
CA GLY A 134 -8.77 -10.80 11.48
C GLY A 134 -7.59 -10.06 10.83
N PRO A 135 -7.57 -9.89 9.50
CA PRO A 135 -6.47 -9.21 8.82
C PRO A 135 -6.41 -7.70 9.00
N ILE A 136 -7.54 -6.99 9.07
CA ILE A 136 -7.53 -5.54 9.37
C ILE A 136 -7.04 -5.32 10.80
N GLU A 137 -7.49 -6.15 11.74
CA GLU A 137 -7.02 -6.13 13.12
C GLU A 137 -5.52 -6.42 13.20
N LYS A 138 -5.04 -7.44 12.49
CA LYS A 138 -3.62 -7.80 12.47
C LYS A 138 -2.75 -6.77 11.77
N LEU A 139 -3.26 -6.16 10.70
CA LEU A 139 -2.63 -4.99 10.09
C LEU A 139 -2.47 -3.90 11.16
N ALA A 140 -3.54 -3.57 11.88
CA ALA A 140 -3.51 -2.56 12.93
C ALA A 140 -2.58 -2.94 14.10
N ASP A 141 -2.49 -4.21 14.49
CA ASP A 141 -1.55 -4.69 15.51
C ASP A 141 -0.09 -4.57 15.06
N GLY A 142 0.19 -4.91 13.79
CA GLY A 142 1.51 -4.73 13.18
C GLY A 142 1.90 -3.25 13.12
N LEU A 143 0.98 -2.38 12.68
CA LEU A 143 1.17 -0.93 12.65
C LEU A 143 1.33 -0.34 14.05
N LYS A 144 0.54 -0.79 15.04
CA LYS A 144 0.66 -0.37 16.43
C LYS A 144 2.05 -0.71 16.97
N THR A 145 2.53 -1.90 16.65
CA THR A 145 3.88 -2.35 17.03
C THR A 145 4.95 -1.52 16.32
N PHE A 146 4.76 -1.21 15.04
CA PHE A 146 5.64 -0.36 14.27
C PHE A 146 5.77 1.03 14.93
N VAL A 147 4.67 1.61 15.39
CA VAL A 147 4.66 2.96 16.00
C VAL A 147 4.87 2.98 17.52
N LYS A 148 5.11 1.84 18.17
CA LYS A 148 5.16 1.76 19.63
C LYS A 148 6.36 2.50 20.23
N THR A 149 6.15 3.34 21.24
CA THR A 149 7.17 4.15 21.94
C THR A 149 8.41 3.42 22.46
N ASN A 150 8.27 2.17 22.92
CA ASN A 150 9.37 1.45 23.61
C ASN A 150 10.06 0.40 22.74
N SER A 151 9.46 0.03 21.61
CA SER A 151 9.96 -1.07 20.76
C SER A 151 9.82 -0.79 19.26
N GLY A 152 9.03 0.21 18.89
CA GLY A 152 8.79 0.67 17.53
C GLY A 152 9.68 1.85 17.14
N ILE A 153 9.34 2.54 16.06
CA ILE A 153 10.16 3.60 15.47
C ILE A 153 10.11 4.93 16.23
N PHE A 154 9.33 5.05 17.30
CA PHE A 154 9.15 6.29 18.06
C PHE A 154 9.84 6.24 19.41
N GLN A 155 10.26 7.40 19.90
CA GLN A 155 10.76 7.58 21.27
C GLN A 155 9.86 8.57 22.01
N GLY A 156 9.40 8.21 23.21
CA GLY A 156 8.44 9.03 23.96
C GLY A 156 7.01 9.01 23.38
N SER A 157 6.28 10.11 23.55
CA SER A 157 4.85 10.14 23.23
C SER A 157 4.62 10.30 21.73
N TYR A 158 3.98 9.30 21.11
CA TYR A 158 3.49 9.37 19.74
C TYR A 158 2.21 10.22 19.69
N VAL A 159 2.15 11.19 18.76
CA VAL A 159 1.01 12.09 18.63
C VAL A 159 0.19 11.70 17.40
N TYR A 160 -1.01 11.19 17.66
CA TYR A 160 -1.98 10.85 16.63
C TYR A 160 -2.56 12.12 16.00
N VAL A 161 -2.72 12.13 14.67
CA VAL A 161 -3.33 13.25 13.95
C VAL A 161 -4.86 13.27 14.02
N TYR A 162 -5.51 12.13 14.28
CA TYR A 162 -6.96 12.03 14.43
C TYR A 162 -7.39 12.23 15.88
N ASN A 163 -8.41 13.06 16.07
CA ASN A 163 -8.97 13.36 17.37
C ASN A 163 -9.57 12.11 18.02
N LYS A 164 -9.05 11.75 19.19
CA LYS A 164 -9.46 10.55 19.92
C LYS A 164 -10.94 10.56 20.34
N SER A 165 -11.49 11.74 20.60
CA SER A 165 -12.88 11.93 21.05
C SER A 165 -13.85 12.11 19.89
N ASN A 166 -13.42 12.74 18.78
CA ASN A 166 -14.31 13.11 17.69
C ASN A 166 -14.25 12.15 16.49
N ALA A 167 -13.06 11.62 16.16
CA ALA A 167 -12.87 10.77 14.98
C ALA A 167 -13.32 9.34 15.28
N THR A 168 -14.61 9.13 15.49
CA THR A 168 -15.23 7.82 15.74
C THR A 168 -15.81 7.22 14.47
N TRP A 169 -16.11 5.92 14.49
CA TRP A 169 -16.84 5.27 13.40
C TRP A 169 -18.14 6.03 13.10
N PRO A 170 -18.40 6.40 11.83
CA PRO A 170 -19.56 7.22 11.50
C PRO A 170 -20.87 6.42 11.59
N SER A 171 -21.96 7.10 11.93
CA SER A 171 -23.31 6.52 11.96
C SER A 171 -24.02 6.55 10.61
N LYS A 172 -23.59 7.41 9.68
CA LYS A 172 -24.20 7.57 8.35
C LYS A 172 -23.64 6.54 7.37
N PRO A 173 -24.48 5.83 6.59
CA PRO A 173 -24.01 4.86 5.59
C PRO A 173 -23.03 5.44 4.57
N ASP A 174 -23.27 6.66 4.06
CA ASP A 174 -22.36 7.28 3.09
C ASP A 174 -20.96 7.52 3.67
N ASP A 175 -20.88 7.96 4.93
CA ASP A 175 -19.61 8.18 5.62
C ASP A 175 -18.89 6.84 5.91
N GLN A 176 -19.65 5.77 6.20
CA GLN A 176 -19.11 4.42 6.35
C GLN A 176 -18.51 3.92 5.04
N ARG A 177 -19.25 4.08 3.93
CA ARG A 177 -18.78 3.79 2.58
C ARG A 177 -17.50 4.58 2.25
N THR A 178 -17.45 5.87 2.59
CA THR A 178 -16.23 6.67 2.46
C THR A 178 -15.06 6.08 3.25
N CYS A 179 -15.27 5.61 4.48
CA CYS A 179 -14.22 4.95 5.27
C CYS A 179 -13.70 3.67 4.59
N ALA A 180 -14.59 2.85 4.01
CA ALA A 180 -14.18 1.65 3.26
C ALA A 180 -13.40 2.01 1.98
N LEU A 181 -13.80 3.06 1.25
CA LEU A 181 -13.05 3.55 0.09
C LEU A 181 -11.68 4.12 0.47
N ILE A 182 -11.59 4.84 1.60
CA ILE A 182 -10.29 5.29 2.16
C ILE A 182 -9.41 4.07 2.43
N PHE A 183 -9.93 3.05 3.12
CA PHE A 183 -9.19 1.83 3.42
C PHE A 183 -8.65 1.16 2.15
N LEU A 184 -9.50 0.96 1.14
CA LEU A 184 -9.11 0.36 -0.14
C LEU A 184 -8.05 1.18 -0.88
N GLY A 185 -8.06 2.50 -0.75
CA GLY A 185 -7.04 3.37 -1.35
C GLY A 185 -5.72 3.41 -0.58
N ILE A 186 -5.74 3.36 0.76
CA ILE A 186 -4.50 3.40 1.57
C ILE A 186 -3.83 2.04 1.69
N ALA A 187 -4.56 0.92 1.59
CA ALA A 187 -3.97 -0.41 1.77
C ALA A 187 -2.80 -0.70 0.80
N PRO A 188 -2.89 -0.37 -0.52
CA PRO A 188 -1.74 -0.47 -1.41
C PRO A 188 -0.61 0.49 -1.02
N ILE A 189 -0.92 1.74 -0.67
CA ILE A 189 0.09 2.71 -0.25
C ILE A 189 0.87 2.20 0.96
N LEU A 190 0.19 1.67 1.98
CA LEU A 190 0.80 1.06 3.17
C LEU A 190 1.73 -0.09 2.80
N PHE A 191 1.24 -1.05 2.00
CA PHE A 191 2.04 -2.20 1.60
C PHE A 191 3.31 -1.79 0.87
N TYR A 192 3.22 -0.97 -0.17
CA TYR A 192 4.40 -0.60 -0.95
C TYR A 192 5.38 0.27 -0.19
N THR A 193 4.88 1.18 0.64
CA THR A 193 5.75 2.07 1.41
C THR A 193 6.51 1.29 2.48
N LEU A 194 5.85 0.37 3.20
CA LEU A 194 6.50 -0.49 4.19
C LEU A 194 7.45 -1.51 3.54
N LEU A 195 7.07 -2.06 2.39
CA LEU A 195 7.91 -2.97 1.62
C LEU A 195 9.15 -2.27 1.07
N PHE A 196 8.99 -1.06 0.52
CA PHE A 196 10.10 -0.21 0.09
C PHE A 196 11.02 0.11 1.26
N LEU A 197 10.45 0.55 2.39
CA LEU A 197 11.19 0.89 3.59
C LEU A 197 11.99 -0.32 4.12
N TYR A 198 11.37 -1.51 4.17
CA TYR A 198 12.07 -2.74 4.51
C TYR A 198 13.22 -3.04 3.55
N TRP A 199 12.98 -2.91 2.24
CA TRP A 199 13.98 -3.19 1.21
C TRP A 199 15.20 -2.27 1.35
N VAL A 200 15.02 -0.95 1.36
CA VAL A 200 16.15 -0.01 1.48
C VAL A 200 16.86 -0.12 2.83
N CYS A 201 16.14 -0.44 3.90
CA CYS A 201 16.71 -0.58 5.24
C CYS A 201 17.38 -1.94 5.52
N SER A 202 17.13 -2.95 4.70
CA SER A 202 17.78 -4.27 4.79
C SER A 202 19.05 -4.29 3.94
N ASP A 203 18.96 -4.81 2.73
CA ASP A 203 20.10 -4.99 1.82
C ASP A 203 19.81 -4.45 0.40
N GLY A 204 18.80 -3.58 0.27
CA GLY A 204 18.42 -2.93 -0.99
C GLY A 204 19.48 -1.98 -1.53
N THR A 205 19.31 -1.54 -2.79
CA THR A 205 20.20 -0.58 -3.45
C THR A 205 19.40 0.62 -3.96
N PRO A 206 19.62 1.83 -3.41
CA PRO A 206 20.62 2.17 -2.41
C PRO A 206 20.29 1.61 -1.02
N SER A 207 21.32 1.32 -0.25
CA SER A 207 21.18 0.78 1.12
C SER A 207 21.14 1.92 2.13
N TRP A 208 20.10 1.91 2.97
CA TRP A 208 19.92 2.78 4.13
C TRP A 208 20.13 2.03 5.45
N LYS A 209 20.67 0.81 5.39
CA LYS A 209 20.87 -0.08 6.55
C LYS A 209 21.54 0.60 7.75
N ASN A 210 22.54 1.43 7.47
CA ASN A 210 23.33 2.15 8.47
C ASN A 210 22.88 3.59 8.68
N ASN A 211 21.84 4.06 7.98
CA ASN A 211 21.33 5.42 8.14
C ASN A 211 20.55 5.51 9.45
N ASN A 212 20.77 6.56 10.24
CA ASN A 212 20.03 6.83 11.47
C ASN A 212 18.76 7.64 11.19
N LEU A 213 17.79 7.54 12.09
CA LEU A 213 16.58 8.39 12.06
C LEU A 213 16.81 9.82 12.58
N SER A 214 17.98 10.11 13.18
CA SER A 214 18.32 11.42 13.73
C SER A 214 19.17 12.31 12.80
N SER A 215 19.98 11.70 11.95
CA SER A 215 20.90 12.35 11.00
C SER A 215 20.17 12.87 9.76
N ASP A 216 20.74 13.86 9.06
CA ASP A 216 20.22 14.39 7.77
C ASP A 216 20.36 13.39 6.59
N GLU A 217 20.29 12.10 6.89
CA GLU A 217 20.45 10.99 5.97
C GLU A 217 19.14 10.69 5.21
N PRO A 218 19.24 10.00 4.05
CA PRO A 218 18.08 9.65 3.22
C PRO A 218 16.91 9.02 3.98
N LEU A 219 17.19 8.13 4.95
CA LEU A 219 16.16 7.50 5.76
C LEU A 219 15.33 8.52 6.55
N LYS A 220 15.96 9.46 7.26
CA LYS A 220 15.25 10.50 8.01
C LYS A 220 14.41 11.36 7.06
N LYS A 221 15.00 11.83 5.97
CA LYS A 221 14.30 12.66 4.97
C LYS A 221 13.06 11.96 4.40
N PHE A 222 13.18 10.67 4.13
CA PHE A 222 12.06 9.85 3.70
C PHE A 222 10.97 9.79 4.78
N MET A 223 11.33 9.49 6.03
CA MET A 223 10.36 9.44 7.13
C MET A 223 9.69 10.80 7.37
N GLU A 224 10.42 11.91 7.25
CA GLU A 224 9.87 13.26 7.35
C GLU A 224 8.89 13.60 6.22
N LYS A 225 9.19 13.19 4.99
CA LYS A 225 8.27 13.27 3.84
C LYS A 225 7.04 12.39 4.04
N MET A 226 7.19 11.27 4.73
CA MET A 226 6.11 10.37 5.13
C MET A 226 5.31 10.87 6.35
N GLY A 227 5.61 12.07 6.86
CA GLY A 227 4.88 12.73 7.94
C GLY A 227 5.55 12.64 9.33
N PHE A 228 6.66 11.93 9.46
CA PHE A 228 7.33 11.69 10.75
C PHE A 228 8.49 12.66 10.99
N LYS A 229 8.25 13.79 11.69
CA LYS A 229 9.29 14.81 11.92
C LYS A 229 9.82 14.91 13.35
N THR A 230 8.97 14.73 14.34
CA THR A 230 9.30 15.09 15.74
C THR A 230 9.28 13.92 16.70
N GLU A 231 8.90 12.74 16.21
CA GLU A 231 8.52 11.64 17.08
C GLU A 231 9.48 10.43 16.93
N LEU A 232 10.29 10.41 15.87
CA LEU A 232 11.17 9.30 15.54
C LEU A 232 12.19 9.00 16.65
N ASN A 233 12.48 7.72 16.82
CA ASN A 233 13.51 7.22 17.69
C ASN A 233 14.87 7.41 17.02
N GLY A 234 15.51 8.54 17.29
CA GLY A 234 16.77 8.94 16.66
C GLY A 234 17.94 7.97 16.83
N SER A 235 17.86 7.03 17.78
CA SER A 235 18.88 5.98 17.99
C SER A 235 18.73 4.77 17.08
N LYS A 236 17.57 4.59 16.44
CA LYS A 236 17.36 3.51 15.48
C LYS A 236 18.01 3.84 14.14
N LYS A 237 18.59 2.82 13.53
CA LYS A 237 19.12 2.82 12.17
C LYS A 237 18.24 1.99 11.24
N GLY A 238 18.53 2.04 9.94
CA GLY A 238 17.82 1.29 8.92
C GLY A 238 17.63 -0.19 9.30
N GLU A 239 18.68 -0.90 9.70
CA GLU A 239 18.52 -2.32 10.06
C GLU A 239 17.53 -2.57 11.21
N ASP A 240 17.43 -1.65 12.18
CA ASP A 240 16.42 -1.75 13.24
C ASP A 240 15.01 -1.59 12.68
N VAL A 241 14.83 -0.69 11.70
CA VAL A 241 13.57 -0.51 10.98
C VAL A 241 13.23 -1.75 10.15
N ALA A 242 14.21 -2.34 9.46
CA ALA A 242 14.02 -3.57 8.71
C ALA A 242 13.64 -4.75 9.62
N THR A 243 14.31 -4.93 10.75
CA THR A 243 13.97 -5.95 11.75
C THR A 243 12.58 -5.71 12.34
N LEU A 244 12.23 -4.46 12.64
CA LEU A 244 10.90 -4.13 13.13
C LEU A 244 9.84 -4.53 12.11
N ILE A 245 9.99 -4.13 10.84
CA ILE A 245 9.02 -4.45 9.78
C ILE A 245 8.98 -5.95 9.51
N GLY A 246 10.12 -6.56 9.14
CA GLY A 246 10.16 -7.92 8.59
C GLY A 246 10.23 -9.04 9.64
N THR A 247 10.46 -8.74 10.92
CA THR A 247 10.53 -9.76 11.98
C THR A 247 9.48 -9.55 13.07
N THR A 248 9.07 -8.31 13.32
CA THR A 248 8.17 -8.00 14.44
C THR A 248 6.75 -7.67 13.98
N CYS A 249 6.60 -6.81 12.98
CA CYS A 249 5.31 -6.31 12.52
C CYS A 249 4.67 -7.21 11.46
N PHE A 250 5.45 -7.58 10.44
CA PHE A 250 4.98 -8.20 9.20
C PHE A 250 5.99 -9.24 8.71
N THR A 251 5.99 -10.43 9.35
CA THR A 251 6.94 -11.50 9.01
C THR A 251 6.80 -12.00 7.56
N GLU A 252 5.66 -11.76 6.93
CA GLU A 252 5.43 -12.03 5.52
C GLU A 252 6.36 -11.24 4.60
N ILE A 253 6.78 -10.03 4.98
CA ILE A 253 7.69 -9.20 4.18
C ILE A 253 9.07 -9.86 4.07
N SER A 254 9.62 -10.37 5.18
CA SER A 254 10.94 -11.00 5.15
C SER A 254 10.94 -12.37 4.45
N LYS A 255 9.81 -13.08 4.50
CA LYS A 255 9.61 -14.33 3.75
C LYS A 255 9.49 -14.10 2.25
N ALA A 256 8.87 -12.99 1.85
CA ALA A 256 8.75 -12.59 0.45
C ALA A 256 10.08 -12.15 -0.17
N TRP A 257 11.09 -11.85 0.66
CA TRP A 257 12.37 -11.33 0.21
C TRP A 257 13.47 -12.41 0.25
N PRO A 258 13.82 -13.05 -0.89
CA PRO A 258 15.06 -13.81 -0.97
C PRO A 258 16.25 -12.85 -0.87
N LYS A 259 17.22 -13.15 0.00
CA LYS A 259 18.38 -12.31 0.38
C LYS A 259 19.35 -11.90 -0.76
N SER A 260 19.05 -12.15 -2.04
CA SER A 260 19.91 -11.74 -3.15
C SER A 260 19.52 -10.35 -3.68
N ASN A 261 20.52 -9.60 -4.20
CA ASN A 261 20.51 -8.22 -4.74
C ASN A 261 19.46 -7.93 -5.85
N SER A 262 18.21 -8.27 -5.64
CA SER A 262 17.13 -8.05 -6.60
C SER A 262 16.73 -6.58 -6.60
N ASN A 263 16.51 -6.05 -7.80
CA ASN A 263 15.96 -4.71 -7.99
C ASN A 263 14.57 -4.65 -7.36
N TYR A 264 14.18 -3.53 -6.75
CA TYR A 264 12.83 -3.29 -6.23
C TYR A 264 11.73 -3.63 -7.25
N ALA A 265 11.96 -3.38 -8.55
CA ALA A 265 11.02 -3.76 -9.60
C ALA A 265 10.78 -5.29 -9.68
N THR A 266 11.79 -6.11 -9.36
CA THR A 266 11.65 -7.57 -9.27
C THR A 266 10.85 -7.99 -8.05
N LEU A 267 10.94 -7.24 -6.95
CA LEU A 267 10.18 -7.50 -5.72
C LEU A 267 8.68 -7.27 -5.89
N VAL A 268 8.30 -6.17 -6.56
CA VAL A 268 6.90 -5.86 -6.84
C VAL A 268 6.25 -6.96 -7.69
N ASN A 269 7.04 -7.57 -8.57
CA ASN A 269 6.60 -8.68 -9.42
C ASN A 269 6.78 -10.05 -8.76
N TYR A 270 7.34 -10.11 -7.55
CA TYR A 270 7.58 -11.37 -6.87
C TYR A 270 6.29 -11.86 -6.21
N ASN A 271 5.58 -12.73 -6.93
CA ASN A 271 4.39 -13.48 -6.47
C ASN A 271 4.68 -14.48 -5.33
N GLY A 272 5.85 -14.43 -4.70
CA GLY A 272 6.32 -15.44 -3.73
C GLY A 272 5.89 -15.20 -2.29
N VAL A 273 5.06 -14.19 -1.99
CA VAL A 273 4.12 -14.35 -0.88
C VAL A 273 3.16 -15.44 -1.34
N SER A 274 3.54 -16.68 -1.08
CA SER A 274 2.79 -17.86 -1.50
C SER A 274 1.30 -17.63 -1.23
N THR A 275 0.49 -17.86 -2.25
CA THR A 275 -0.98 -17.93 -2.17
C THR A 275 -1.47 -18.95 -1.13
N THR A 276 -0.55 -19.70 -0.51
CA THR A 276 -0.79 -20.63 0.61
C THR A 276 -0.64 -20.00 2.00
N SER A 277 -0.08 -18.79 2.14
CA SER A 277 -0.02 -18.12 3.44
C SER A 277 -1.40 -17.65 3.85
N SER A 278 -1.82 -17.90 5.09
CA SER A 278 -3.15 -17.50 5.52
C SER A 278 -3.22 -15.98 5.73
N PRO A 279 -4.41 -15.35 5.59
CA PRO A 279 -4.62 -13.93 5.91
C PRO A 279 -4.18 -13.56 7.33
N SER A 280 -4.27 -14.53 8.24
CA SER A 280 -3.83 -14.43 9.61
C SER A 280 -2.29 -14.37 9.78
N THR A 281 -1.52 -14.76 8.76
CA THR A 281 -0.05 -14.78 8.76
C THR A 281 0.59 -13.76 7.82
N SER A 282 -0.20 -13.18 6.91
CA SER A 282 0.26 -12.19 5.92
C SER A 282 -0.69 -10.98 5.80
N PRO A 283 -1.14 -10.35 6.91
CA PRO A 283 -2.21 -9.35 6.90
C PRO A 283 -1.95 -8.17 5.95
N LEU A 284 -0.70 -7.70 5.86
CA LEU A 284 -0.36 -6.54 5.04
C LEU A 284 -0.45 -6.88 3.55
N TYR A 285 0.08 -8.05 3.15
CA TYR A 285 -0.06 -8.56 1.78
C TYR A 285 -1.52 -8.77 1.40
N TYR A 286 -2.32 -9.33 2.30
CA TYR A 286 -3.74 -9.55 2.02
C TYR A 286 -4.50 -8.24 1.82
N CYS A 287 -4.31 -7.23 2.68
CA CYS A 287 -4.93 -5.91 2.49
C CYS A 287 -4.55 -5.29 1.13
N TYR A 288 -3.30 -5.46 0.71
CA TYR A 288 -2.84 -5.07 -0.63
C TYR A 288 -3.49 -5.88 -1.75
N TYR A 289 -3.55 -7.21 -1.63
CA TYR A 289 -4.12 -8.09 -2.63
C TYR A 289 -5.61 -7.77 -2.83
N ILE A 290 -6.36 -7.56 -1.75
CA ILE A 290 -7.77 -7.15 -1.80
C ILE A 290 -7.96 -5.90 -2.63
N ALA A 291 -7.17 -4.86 -2.34
CA ALA A 291 -7.26 -3.61 -3.06
C ALA A 291 -6.82 -3.77 -4.52
N THR A 292 -5.72 -4.46 -4.80
CA THR A 292 -5.15 -4.48 -6.16
C THR A 292 -5.73 -5.52 -7.10
N SER A 293 -6.14 -6.69 -6.61
CA SER A 293 -6.88 -7.66 -7.43
C SER A 293 -8.17 -7.06 -7.96
N PHE A 294 -8.80 -6.19 -7.18
CA PHE A 294 -10.04 -5.52 -7.59
C PHE A 294 -9.81 -4.46 -8.69
N PHE A 295 -8.59 -3.89 -8.78
CA PHE A 295 -8.24 -2.83 -9.73
C PHE A 295 -7.32 -3.29 -10.87
N THR A 296 -7.06 -4.59 -11.00
CA THR A 296 -6.25 -5.12 -12.09
C THR A 296 -7.16 -5.47 -13.26
N PRO A 297 -7.00 -4.83 -14.45
CA PRO A 297 -7.71 -5.25 -15.63
C PRO A 297 -7.31 -6.69 -15.99
N ASN A 298 -8.29 -7.57 -16.15
CA ASN A 298 -8.05 -8.86 -16.76
C ASN A 298 -7.64 -8.59 -18.22
N ASN A 299 -6.40 -8.89 -18.56
CA ASN A 299 -5.88 -8.78 -19.94
C ASN A 299 -6.50 -9.82 -20.90
N THR A 300 -7.70 -10.33 -20.62
CA THR A 300 -8.41 -11.31 -21.46
C THR A 300 -9.20 -10.68 -22.59
N HIS A 301 -9.24 -9.35 -22.71
CA HIS A 301 -9.60 -8.73 -23.98
C HIS A 301 -8.47 -8.97 -24.99
N THR A 302 -8.49 -10.15 -25.63
CA THR A 302 -8.03 -10.26 -27.00
C THR A 302 -8.87 -9.29 -27.81
N VAL A 303 -8.38 -8.05 -27.94
CA VAL A 303 -8.83 -7.16 -28.99
C VAL A 303 -8.61 -7.94 -30.27
N GLU A 304 -9.68 -8.33 -30.95
CA GLU A 304 -9.60 -8.74 -32.35
C GLU A 304 -9.03 -7.55 -33.11
N THR A 305 -7.71 -7.54 -33.28
CA THR A 305 -7.05 -6.58 -34.14
C THR A 305 -7.45 -6.95 -35.56
N THR A 306 -8.52 -6.36 -36.07
CA THR A 306 -8.70 -6.23 -37.51
C THR A 306 -7.54 -5.37 -38.00
N SER A 307 -6.51 -6.04 -38.52
CA SER A 307 -5.29 -5.44 -39.04
C SER A 307 -5.60 -4.34 -40.05
N PRO A 308 -5.25 -3.06 -39.80
CA PRO A 308 -5.15 -2.08 -40.87
C PRO A 308 -3.84 -2.31 -41.61
N ALA A 309 -3.91 -2.32 -42.95
CA ALA A 309 -2.76 -2.49 -43.83
C ALA A 309 -1.59 -1.58 -43.42
N THR A 310 -0.44 -2.21 -43.14
CA THR A 310 0.85 -1.55 -42.89
C THR A 310 1.32 -0.76 -44.11
N PRO A 311 1.62 0.55 -43.99
CA PRO A 311 2.54 1.21 -44.90
C PRO A 311 3.97 0.89 -44.47
N SER A 312 4.80 0.51 -45.44
CA SER A 312 6.23 0.29 -45.25
C SER A 312 6.95 1.61 -45.00
N PHE A 313 7.71 1.70 -43.92
CA PHE A 313 8.78 2.68 -43.79
C PHE A 313 10.04 2.00 -43.27
N ALA A 314 11.04 1.94 -44.15
CA ALA A 314 12.37 1.46 -43.87
C ALA A 314 13.21 2.60 -43.28
N GLY A 315 14.01 2.26 -42.26
CA GLY A 315 15.18 3.03 -41.85
C GLY A 315 14.98 3.84 -40.58
N TYR A 316 15.34 3.27 -39.44
CA TYR A 316 16.08 3.93 -38.35
C TYR A 316 16.52 2.86 -37.34
N SER A 317 17.78 2.44 -37.44
CA SER A 317 18.45 1.57 -36.47
C SER A 317 19.21 2.43 -35.46
N GLY A 318 18.94 2.25 -34.16
CA GLY A 318 19.87 2.72 -33.12
C GLY A 318 19.30 3.68 -32.08
N VAL A 319 18.16 3.36 -31.46
CA VAL A 319 17.86 3.77 -30.08
C VAL A 319 17.04 2.66 -29.44
N THR A 320 17.59 1.95 -28.46
CA THR A 320 16.82 1.00 -27.64
C THR A 320 15.90 1.81 -26.75
N ALA A 321 14.72 2.14 -27.26
CA ALA A 321 13.63 2.70 -26.48
C ALA A 321 13.22 1.68 -25.42
N LEU A 322 13.35 2.05 -24.14
CA LEU A 322 12.61 1.44 -23.03
C LEU A 322 11.12 1.76 -23.23
N ALA A 323 10.50 1.09 -24.19
CA ALA A 323 9.09 1.21 -24.50
C ALA A 323 8.30 0.15 -23.71
N GLY A 324 7.40 0.62 -22.85
CA GLY A 324 6.07 0.01 -22.68
C GLY A 324 6.00 -1.47 -22.31
N GLY A 325 6.77 -1.93 -21.33
CA GLY A 325 6.47 -3.20 -20.69
C GLY A 325 5.20 -3.05 -19.85
N ALA A 326 4.07 -3.54 -20.36
CA ALA A 326 2.87 -3.74 -19.56
C ALA A 326 3.25 -4.65 -18.38
N TYR A 327 3.27 -4.08 -17.17
CA TYR A 327 3.46 -4.81 -15.92
C TYR A 327 2.18 -5.59 -15.59
N GLY A 328 1.86 -6.56 -16.43
CA GLY A 328 0.83 -7.55 -16.15
C GLY A 328 1.38 -8.55 -15.12
N LEU A 329 0.60 -8.80 -14.07
CA LEU A 329 0.79 -9.98 -13.21
C LEU A 329 0.97 -11.22 -14.11
N ASN A 330 2.08 -11.94 -13.92
CA ASN A 330 2.34 -13.16 -14.69
C ASN A 330 1.35 -14.24 -14.28
N VAL A 331 0.30 -14.42 -15.10
CA VAL A 331 -0.77 -15.42 -14.95
C VAL A 331 -0.22 -16.86 -14.98
N GLY A 332 1.00 -17.07 -15.48
CA GLY A 332 1.64 -18.39 -15.57
C GLY A 332 1.86 -19.08 -14.22
N GLY A 333 2.04 -18.33 -13.13
CA GLY A 333 2.12 -18.91 -11.77
C GLY A 333 0.78 -19.45 -11.23
N LEU A 334 -0.34 -19.00 -11.81
CA LEU A 334 -1.69 -19.29 -11.35
C LEU A 334 -2.21 -20.64 -11.87
N ASN A 335 -1.83 -21.05 -13.08
CA ASN A 335 -2.21 -22.36 -13.64
C ASN A 335 -1.52 -23.53 -12.92
N THR A 336 -0.29 -23.33 -12.43
CA THR A 336 0.40 -24.33 -11.61
C THR A 336 -0.24 -24.49 -10.23
N PHE A 337 -0.86 -23.42 -9.70
CA PHE A 337 -1.61 -23.42 -8.44
C PHE A 337 -2.96 -24.16 -8.55
N LEU A 338 -3.68 -24.02 -9.66
CA LEU A 338 -4.95 -24.74 -9.88
C LEU A 338 -4.76 -26.26 -9.97
N ASN A 339 -3.64 -26.72 -10.53
CA ASN A 339 -3.34 -28.15 -10.62
C ASN A 339 -2.91 -28.77 -9.27
N ALA A 340 -2.47 -27.96 -8.30
CA ALA A 340 -2.06 -28.43 -6.97
C ALA A 340 -3.23 -28.54 -5.97
N LEU A 341 -4.41 -28.02 -6.31
CA LEU A 341 -5.63 -28.04 -5.48
C LEU A 341 -6.61 -29.18 -5.84
N LEU A 342 -6.30 -29.98 -6.87
CA LEU A 342 -7.11 -31.09 -7.37
C LEU A 342 -6.47 -32.48 -7.16
N VAL A 343 -5.52 -32.61 -6.22
CA VAL A 343 -4.99 -33.90 -5.74
C VAL A 343 -5.16 -34.00 -4.24
#